data_AF-A0A6L5Y313-F1
#
_entry.id   AF-A0A6L5Y313-F1
#
_cell.length_a   1.000
_cell.length_b   1.000
_cell.length_c   1.000
_cell.angle_alpha   90.00
_cell.angle_beta   90.00
_cell.angle_gamma   90.00
#
_symmetry.space_group_name_H-M   'P 1'
#
loop_
_entity.id
_entity.type
_entity.pdbx_description
1 polymer ?
#
loop_
_entity_poly.entity_id
_entity_poly.type
_entity_poly.pdbx_seq_one_letter_code
_entity_poly.pdbx_strand_id
1 'polypeptide(L)'
;MKRGEFSEKAIKVIRSIENEFELFKYKTLSTTRQEIFDRCNEIRFYCCIWEYFEYAEDISQEHINACIKCGDNVIATLYQLYMDIEYLRYERWENIIELLEVLVRDQEQYGVSEKTV
;
A
#
# COMPACT_ATOMS: atom_id res chain seq x y z
N MET A 1 -9.20 37.39 18.62
CA MET A 1 -9.56 36.55 19.80
C MET A 1 -8.37 36.52 20.75
N LYS A 2 -8.45 37.14 21.93
CA LYS A 2 -7.38 37.08 22.94
C LYS A 2 -7.48 35.72 23.64
N ARG A 3 -6.55 34.81 23.34
CA ARG A 3 -6.41 33.51 24.02
C ARG A 3 -6.11 33.77 25.50
N GLY A 4 -6.92 33.22 26.42
CA GLY A 4 -6.68 33.30 27.85
C GLY A 4 -5.34 32.65 28.23
N GLU A 5 -4.78 33.02 29.39
CA GLU A 5 -3.48 32.53 29.87
C GLU A 5 -3.49 31.00 29.97
N PHE A 6 -2.92 30.34 28.95
CA PHE A 6 -2.69 28.91 28.96
C PHE A 6 -1.59 28.59 29.98
N SER A 7 -1.74 27.49 30.71
CA SER A 7 -0.64 26.96 31.53
C SER A 7 0.59 26.71 30.65
N GLU A 8 1.80 26.83 31.21
CA GLU A 8 3.06 26.61 30.45
C GLU A 8 3.07 25.25 29.71
N LYS A 9 2.43 24.22 30.29
CA LYS A 9 2.26 22.91 29.67
C LYS A 9 1.41 22.99 28.39
N ALA A 10 0.28 23.72 28.43
CA ALA A 10 -0.58 23.90 27.27
C ALA A 10 0.12 24.73 26.17
N ILE A 11 0.90 25.75 26.55
CA ILE A 11 1.72 26.53 25.60
C ILE A 11 2.75 25.63 24.90
N LYS A 12 3.42 24.74 25.64
CA LYS A 12 4.41 23.82 25.07
C LYS A 12 3.77 22.83 24.09
N VAL A 13 2.61 22.28 24.41
CA VAL A 13 1.85 21.39 23.52
C VAL A 13 1.43 22.12 22.25
N ILE A 14 0.86 23.33 22.38
CA ILE A 14 0.45 24.15 21.23
C ILE A 14 1.64 24.41 20.30
N ARG A 15 2.79 24.81 20.84
CA ARG A 15 4.01 25.02 20.03
C ARG A 15 4.50 23.74 19.35
N SER A 16 4.40 22.59 20.01
CA SER A 16 4.77 21.30 19.41
C SER A 16 3.87 20.98 18.22
N ILE A 17 2.56 21.19 18.37
CA ILE A 17 1.58 20.97 17.30
C ILE A 17 1.82 21.95 16.15
N GLU A 18 2.06 23.23 16.44
CA GLU A 18 2.38 24.25 15.43
C GLU A 18 3.65 23.89 14.64
N ASN A 19 4.71 23.43 15.32
CA ASN A 19 5.95 23.00 14.67
C ASN A 19 5.73 21.76 13.79
N GLU A 20 4.97 20.78 14.26
CA GLU A 20 4.64 19.58 13.51
C GLU A 20 3.81 19.92 12.26
N PHE A 21 2.85 20.83 12.38
CA PHE A 21 2.04 21.30 11.27
C PHE A 21 2.86 22.04 10.21
N GLU A 22 3.77 22.93 10.63
CA GLU A 22 4.67 23.62 9.69
C GLU A 22 5.63 22.64 8.99
N LEU A 23 6.14 21.63 9.70
CA LEU A 23 6.94 20.57 9.09
C LEU A 23 6.15 19.74 8.06
N PHE A 24 4.91 19.38 8.37
CA PHE A 24 4.01 18.70 7.44
C PHE A 24 3.74 19.54 6.19
N LYS A 25 3.45 20.83 6.38
CA LYS A 25 3.20 21.77 5.28
C LYS A 25 4.45 21.95 4.41
N TYR A 26 5.62 22.11 5.00
CA TYR A 26 6.88 22.18 4.26
C TYR A 26 7.10 20.92 3.42
N LYS A 27 6.95 19.73 4.02
CA LYS A 27 7.07 18.45 3.31
C LYS A 27 6.09 18.37 2.15
N THR A 28 4.81 18.67 2.39
CA THR A 28 3.76 18.64 1.36
C THR A 28 4.00 19.65 0.23
N LEU A 29 4.46 20.86 0.55
CA LEU A 29 4.79 21.89 -0.45
C LEU A 29 6.06 21.55 -1.24
N SER A 30 6.98 20.77 -0.65
CA SER A 30 8.16 20.24 -1.34
C SER A 30 7.87 18.99 -2.16
N THR A 31 6.74 18.32 -1.93
CA THR A 31 6.28 17.18 -2.74
C THR A 31 5.67 17.68 -4.05
N THR A 32 6.05 17.07 -5.16
CA THR A 32 5.44 17.36 -6.46
C THR A 32 4.00 16.82 -6.51
N ARG A 33 3.16 17.40 -7.38
CA ARG A 33 1.80 16.87 -7.60
C ARG A 33 1.80 15.40 -8.04
N GLN A 34 2.82 15.00 -8.80
CA GLN A 34 2.99 13.62 -9.26
C GLN A 34 3.24 12.69 -8.07
N GLU A 35 4.20 13.01 -7.20
CA GLU A 35 4.49 12.19 -6.01
C GLU A 35 3.30 12.09 -5.05
N ILE A 36 2.50 13.15 -4.89
CA ILE A 36 1.25 13.09 -4.12
C ILE A 36 0.28 12.10 -4.78
N PHE A 37 0.12 12.19 -6.10
CA PHE A 37 -0.76 11.30 -6.85
C PHE A 37 -0.31 9.85 -6.77
N ASP A 38 0.99 9.59 -6.91
CA ASP A 38 1.58 8.24 -6.83
C ASP A 38 1.35 7.63 -5.44
N ARG A 39 1.57 8.39 -4.37
CA ARG A 39 1.28 7.94 -3.01
C ARG A 39 -0.21 7.68 -2.79
N CYS A 40 -1.09 8.51 -3.34
CA CYS A 40 -2.53 8.25 -3.29
C CYS A 40 -2.89 6.97 -4.06
N ASN A 41 -2.25 6.71 -5.21
CA ASN A 41 -2.45 5.49 -5.98
C ASN A 41 -1.95 4.26 -5.23
N GLU A 42 -0.80 4.33 -4.56
CA GLU A 42 -0.30 3.24 -3.70
C GLU A 42 -1.26 2.96 -2.56
N ILE A 43 -1.72 3.98 -1.82
CA ILE A 43 -2.72 3.81 -0.75
C ILE A 43 -3.99 3.16 -1.30
N ARG A 44 -4.47 3.64 -2.46
CA ARG A 44 -5.67 3.09 -3.10
C ARG A 44 -5.49 1.62 -3.49
N PHE A 45 -4.32 1.25 -4.03
CA PHE A 45 -3.98 -0.13 -4.34
C PHE A 45 -4.09 -1.01 -3.10
N TYR A 46 -3.45 -0.60 -1.99
CA TYR A 46 -3.48 -1.35 -0.74
C TYR A 46 -4.90 -1.52 -0.19
N CYS A 47 -5.72 -0.47 -0.25
CA CYS A 47 -7.12 -0.55 0.15
C CYS A 47 -7.91 -1.54 -0.72
N CYS A 48 -7.77 -1.51 -2.04
CA CYS A 48 -8.49 -2.42 -2.93
C CYS A 48 -8.12 -3.89 -2.69
N ILE A 49 -6.82 -4.20 -2.49
CA ILE A 49 -6.39 -5.57 -2.17
C ILE A 49 -6.96 -6.00 -0.82
N TRP A 50 -6.87 -5.14 0.20
CA TRP A 50 -7.44 -5.42 1.52
C TRP A 50 -8.95 -5.68 1.44
N GLU A 51 -9.71 -4.84 0.74
CA GLU A 51 -11.17 -5.00 0.54
C GLU A 51 -11.50 -6.33 -0.15
N TYR A 52 -10.72 -6.76 -1.14
CA TYR A 52 -10.94 -8.06 -1.78
C TYR A 52 -10.76 -9.22 -0.80
N PHE A 53 -9.68 -9.23 0.00
CA PHE A 53 -9.47 -10.31 0.97
C PHE A 53 -10.44 -10.29 2.15
N GLU A 54 -10.98 -9.12 2.50
CA GLU A 54 -11.99 -8.98 3.56
C GLU A 54 -13.39 -9.44 3.11
N TYR A 55 -13.75 -9.17 1.85
CA TYR A 55 -15.14 -9.30 1.39
C TYR A 55 -15.39 -10.34 0.29
N ALA A 56 -14.36 -10.88 -0.36
CA ALA A 56 -14.56 -11.93 -1.35
C ALA A 56 -15.08 -13.22 -0.68
N GLU A 57 -16.20 -13.74 -1.21
CA GLU A 57 -16.84 -14.94 -0.64
C GLU A 57 -16.02 -16.22 -0.91
N ASP A 58 -15.40 -16.31 -2.09
CA ASP A 58 -14.64 -17.48 -2.53
C ASP A 58 -13.30 -17.05 -3.15
N ILE A 59 -12.20 -17.27 -2.42
CA ILE A 59 -10.84 -17.10 -2.92
C ILE A 59 -10.26 -18.48 -3.23
N SER A 60 -9.70 -18.65 -4.42
CA SER A 60 -9.14 -19.94 -4.84
C SER A 60 -8.00 -20.38 -3.91
N GLN A 61 -7.91 -21.68 -3.66
CA GLN A 61 -6.85 -22.23 -2.80
C GLN A 61 -5.44 -21.98 -3.38
N GLU A 62 -5.32 -21.93 -4.71
CA GLU A 62 -4.07 -21.60 -5.40
C GLU A 62 -3.60 -20.17 -5.07
N HIS A 63 -4.51 -19.20 -5.08
CA HIS A 63 -4.20 -17.82 -4.70
C HIS A 63 -3.81 -17.72 -3.22
N ILE A 64 -4.55 -18.39 -2.32
CA ILE A 64 -4.21 -18.43 -0.90
C ILE A 64 -2.81 -19.01 -0.67
N ASN A 65 -2.49 -20.12 -1.34
CA ASN A 65 -1.17 -20.75 -1.24
C ASN A 65 -0.06 -19.84 -1.77
N ALA A 66 -0.31 -19.10 -2.87
CA ALA A 66 0.64 -18.14 -3.40
C ALA A 66 0.88 -16.97 -2.44
N CYS A 67 -0.17 -16.45 -1.80
CA CYS A 67 -0.06 -15.43 -0.76
C CYS A 67 0.74 -15.92 0.46
N ILE A 68 0.52 -17.16 0.91
CA ILE A 68 1.28 -17.75 2.03
C ILE A 68 2.78 -17.77 1.74
N LYS A 69 3.19 -18.06 0.49
CA LYS A 69 4.60 -18.04 0.09
C LYS A 69 5.23 -16.64 0.16
N CYS A 70 4.43 -15.57 0.09
CA CYS A 70 4.91 -14.19 0.24
C CYS A 70 5.14 -13.78 1.72
N GLY A 71 4.72 -14.60 2.69
CA GLY A 71 4.79 -14.28 4.12
C GLY A 71 3.99 -13.01 4.46
N ASP A 72 4.58 -12.12 5.26
CA ASP A 72 3.93 -10.87 5.72
C ASP A 72 3.86 -9.76 4.65
N ASN A 73 4.34 -10.01 3.43
CA ASN A 73 4.53 -8.99 2.40
C ASN A 73 3.60 -9.11 1.19
N VAL A 74 2.47 -9.84 1.30
CA VAL A 74 1.55 -10.13 0.18
C VAL A 74 1.21 -8.88 -0.67
N ILE A 75 0.70 -7.82 -0.03
CA ILE A 75 0.25 -6.62 -0.76
C ILE A 75 1.43 -5.89 -1.41
N ALA A 76 2.58 -5.83 -0.72
CA ALA A 76 3.79 -5.22 -1.25
C ALA A 76 4.32 -5.98 -2.48
N THR A 77 4.32 -7.32 -2.44
CA THR A 77 4.68 -8.16 -3.59
C THR A 77 3.73 -7.95 -4.76
N LEU A 78 2.42 -7.92 -4.53
CA LEU A 78 1.43 -7.63 -5.57
C LEU A 78 1.60 -6.22 -6.15
N TYR A 79 1.96 -5.24 -5.32
CA TYR A 79 2.22 -3.88 -5.78
C TYR A 79 3.46 -3.83 -6.68
N GLN A 80 4.53 -4.55 -6.37
CA GLN A 80 5.69 -4.66 -7.26
C GLN A 80 5.32 -5.28 -8.61
N LEU A 81 4.56 -6.39 -8.61
CA LEU A 81 4.08 -7.01 -9.85
C LEU A 81 3.24 -6.03 -10.69
N TYR A 82 2.37 -5.26 -10.04
CA TYR A 82 1.59 -4.21 -10.69
C TYR A 82 2.47 -3.12 -11.32
N MET A 83 3.53 -2.70 -10.63
CA MET A 83 4.47 -1.69 -11.14
C MET A 83 5.34 -2.22 -12.29
N ASP A 84 5.68 -3.51 -12.28
CA ASP A 84 6.55 -4.14 -13.28
C ASP A 84 5.79 -4.51 -14.57
N ILE A 85 4.47 -4.74 -14.50
CA ILE A 85 3.67 -5.26 -15.61
C ILE A 85 2.57 -4.24 -15.98
N GLU A 86 2.82 -3.47 -17.04
CA GLU A 86 2.03 -2.29 -17.44
C GLU A 86 0.53 -2.58 -17.71
N TYR A 87 0.17 -3.79 -18.14
CA TYR A 87 -1.23 -4.11 -18.46
C TYR A 87 -2.09 -4.40 -17.22
N LEU A 88 -1.47 -4.65 -16.06
CA LEU A 88 -2.19 -5.01 -14.85
C LEU A 88 -3.02 -3.84 -14.31
N ARG A 89 -4.16 -4.17 -13.74
CA ARG A 89 -5.14 -3.25 -13.16
C ARG A 89 -5.48 -3.77 -11.76
N TYR A 90 -6.17 -2.96 -10.96
CA TYR A 90 -6.53 -3.36 -9.59
C TYR A 90 -7.89 -2.82 -9.12
N GLU A 91 -8.57 -2.05 -9.96
CA GLU A 91 -9.76 -1.29 -9.56
C GLU A 91 -11.03 -2.14 -9.43
N ARG A 92 -11.00 -3.39 -9.90
CA ARG A 92 -12.11 -4.35 -9.81
C ARG A 92 -11.62 -5.69 -9.28
N TRP A 93 -12.52 -6.48 -8.72
CA TRP A 93 -12.19 -7.81 -8.19
C TRP A 93 -11.59 -8.73 -9.24
N GLU A 94 -12.05 -8.68 -10.49
CA GLU A 94 -11.48 -9.48 -11.59
C GLU A 94 -10.02 -9.10 -11.87
N ASN A 95 -9.66 -7.83 -11.66
CA ASN A 95 -8.28 -7.39 -11.82
C ASN A 95 -7.39 -7.84 -10.66
N ILE A 96 -7.94 -7.92 -9.45
CA ILE A 96 -7.25 -8.47 -8.29
C ILE A 96 -7.03 -9.99 -8.46
N ILE A 97 -8.02 -10.69 -9.02
CA ILE A 97 -7.88 -12.10 -9.41
C ILE A 97 -6.73 -12.25 -10.43
N GLU A 98 -6.70 -11.43 -11.47
CA GLU A 98 -5.62 -11.46 -12.47
C GLU A 98 -4.23 -11.20 -11.85
N LEU A 99 -4.13 -10.27 -10.89
CA LEU A 99 -2.90 -10.03 -10.12
C LEU A 99 -2.45 -11.29 -9.35
N LEU A 100 -3.39 -12.00 -8.73
CA LEU A 100 -3.12 -13.23 -8.00
C LEU A 100 -2.73 -14.38 -8.95
N GLU A 101 -3.34 -14.47 -10.12
CA GLU A 101 -2.94 -15.43 -11.15
C GLU A 101 -1.53 -15.16 -11.66
N VAL A 102 -1.16 -13.89 -11.86
CA VAL A 102 0.22 -13.52 -12.19
C VAL A 102 1.18 -13.93 -11.07
N LEU A 103 0.82 -13.68 -9.80
CA LEU A 103 1.62 -14.09 -8.65
C LEU A 103 1.84 -15.61 -8.63
N VAL A 104 0.80 -16.41 -8.88
CA VAL A 104 0.92 -17.88 -9.00
C VAL A 104 1.92 -18.25 -10.09
N ARG A 105 1.74 -17.70 -11.31
CA ARG A 105 2.62 -17.99 -12.46
C ARG A 105 4.06 -17.58 -12.22
N ASP A 106 4.28 -16.41 -11.63
CA ASP A 106 5.61 -15.89 -11.28
C ASP A 106 6.33 -16.86 -10.33
N GLN A 107 5.65 -17.29 -9.27
CA GLN A 107 6.20 -18.25 -8.31
C GLN A 107 6.44 -19.64 -8.92
N GLU A 108 5.64 -20.07 -9.88
CA GLU A 108 5.85 -21.33 -10.61
C GLU A 108 7.06 -21.25 -11.54
N GLN A 109 7.24 -20.12 -12.24
CA GLN A 109 8.35 -19.94 -13.17
C GLN A 109 9.70 -19.83 -12.46
N TYR A 110 9.76 -19.18 -11.29
CA TYR A 110 10.99 -19.07 -10.48
C TYR A 110 11.21 -20.24 -9.50
N GLY A 111 10.15 -20.95 -9.08
CA GLY A 111 10.25 -22.13 -8.20
C GLY A 111 10.83 -23.39 -8.86
N VAL A 112 10.98 -23.41 -10.19
CA VAL A 112 11.62 -24.53 -10.93
C VAL A 112 13.15 -24.42 -10.94
N SER A 113 13.71 -23.22 -10.73
CA SER A 113 15.18 -23.01 -10.81
C SER A 113 15.96 -23.53 -9.59
N GLU A 114 15.32 -23.75 -8.45
CA GLU A 114 16.00 -24.21 -7.21
C GLU A 114 16.11 -25.74 -7.08
N LYS A 115 15.64 -26.52 -8.07
CA LYS A 115 15.72 -27.99 -8.03
C LYS A 115 16.88 -28.61 -8.83
N THR A 116 17.86 -27.80 -9.25
CA THR A 116 19.03 -28.29 -10.01
C THR A 116 20.35 -27.82 -9.42
N VAL A 117 20.69 -28.31 -8.22
CA VAL A 117 22.09 -28.49 -7.77
C VAL A 117 22.17 -29.74 -6.91
#